data_AF-A0A074KIF1-F1
#
_entry.id   AF-A0A074KIF1-F1
#
_cell.length_a   1.000
_cell.length_b   1.000
_cell.length_c   1.000
_cell.angle_alpha   90.00
_cell.angle_beta   90.00
_cell.angle_gamma   90.00
#
_symmetry.space_group_name_H-M   'P 1'
#
loop_
_entity.id
_entity.type
_entity.pdbx_description
1 polymer ?
#
loop_
_entity_poly.entity_id
_entity_poly.type
_entity_poly.pdbx_seq_one_letter_code
_entity_poly.pdbx_strand_id
1 'polypeptide(L)'
;MTERHLSIYLDPATLSQVRKGQHNFFTRLIGALRTVNWSVDLHETSPAARRAARKKPGYALYHMEPPTHARALTCRRSYVGAFWHIEDSAERWEWPVAKADFNADDIDGTEAAHFFGMWKNRLYSGANPTNEDDLALIALQGKLRDHRSFQAMSPIQMIEEVLARHAGPVVATLHPKETYTPDEITALERIASQFSRFRFQLGGSPDLLPLCRYVATQNSALALEGFFLRKPAILFAKSEFHHIAGSVPRDGLDAAFRRLNQTPPVARYLYWFFQRNALNAGRPEFEEQLRAHLKNFDWPI
;
A
#
# COMPACT_ATOMS: atom_id res chain seq x y z
N MET A 1 -5.75 -32.11 -17.38
CA MET A 1 -5.93 -30.65 -17.55
C MET A 1 -6.38 -30.08 -16.20
N THR A 2 -5.84 -28.94 -15.78
CA THR A 2 -6.34 -28.28 -14.56
C THR A 2 -7.76 -27.78 -14.83
N GLU A 3 -8.67 -28.03 -13.89
CA GLU A 3 -10.06 -27.59 -13.96
C GLU A 3 -10.14 -26.06 -14.03
N ARG A 4 -10.95 -25.51 -14.95
CA ARG A 4 -11.27 -24.08 -15.05
C ARG A 4 -12.24 -23.69 -13.94
N HIS A 5 -11.71 -23.71 -12.73
CA HIS A 5 -12.44 -23.44 -11.50
C HIS A 5 -11.61 -22.49 -10.62
N LEU A 6 -12.27 -21.46 -10.07
CA LEU A 6 -11.67 -20.56 -9.09
C LEU A 6 -12.36 -20.69 -7.72
N SER A 7 -11.59 -21.00 -6.69
CA SER A 7 -11.99 -20.88 -5.30
C SER A 7 -11.52 -19.53 -4.73
N ILE A 8 -12.45 -18.64 -4.34
CA ILE A 8 -12.12 -17.34 -3.71
C ILE A 8 -12.28 -17.45 -2.19
N TYR A 9 -11.22 -17.09 -1.46
CA TYR A 9 -11.17 -17.14 0.01
C TYR A 9 -11.21 -15.73 0.59
N LEU A 10 -12.23 -15.46 1.40
CA LEU A 10 -12.58 -14.13 1.90
C LEU A 10 -12.80 -14.16 3.41
N ASP A 11 -12.51 -13.05 4.09
CA ASP A 11 -12.98 -12.85 5.46
C ASP A 11 -14.52 -12.78 5.51
N PRO A 12 -15.16 -13.04 6.68
CA PRO A 12 -16.62 -13.13 6.77
C PRO A 12 -17.37 -11.89 6.27
N ALA A 13 -16.83 -10.69 6.54
CA ALA A 13 -17.48 -9.44 6.14
C ALA A 13 -17.43 -9.26 4.62
N THR A 14 -16.26 -9.46 4.01
CA THR A 14 -16.10 -9.40 2.55
C THR A 14 -16.92 -10.50 1.87
N LEU A 15 -16.91 -11.73 2.37
CA LEU A 15 -17.69 -12.84 1.82
C LEU A 15 -19.19 -12.52 1.75
N SER A 16 -19.73 -11.92 2.82
CA SER A 16 -21.12 -11.49 2.89
C SER A 16 -21.45 -10.45 1.80
N GLN A 17 -20.58 -9.46 1.59
CA GLN A 17 -20.76 -8.46 0.53
C GLN A 17 -20.69 -9.07 -0.87
N VAL A 18 -19.74 -9.98 -1.12
CA VAL A 18 -19.59 -10.64 -2.44
C VAL A 18 -20.81 -11.51 -2.76
N ARG A 19 -21.32 -12.28 -1.79
CA ARG A 19 -22.53 -13.11 -1.97
C ARG A 19 -23.76 -12.28 -2.33
N LYS A 20 -23.84 -11.04 -1.82
CA LYS A 20 -24.91 -10.08 -2.13
C LYS A 20 -24.67 -9.31 -3.44
N GLY A 21 -23.55 -9.53 -4.13
CA GLY A 21 -23.16 -8.78 -5.32
C GLY A 21 -22.75 -7.32 -5.06
N GLN A 22 -22.52 -6.93 -3.80
CA GLN A 22 -22.32 -5.54 -3.38
C GLN A 22 -20.85 -5.09 -3.46
N HIS A 23 -19.92 -6.02 -3.67
CA HIS A 23 -18.50 -5.70 -3.72
C HIS A 23 -18.00 -5.59 -5.18
N ASN A 24 -17.87 -4.36 -5.69
CA ASN A 24 -17.53 -4.04 -7.08
C ASN A 24 -16.45 -4.97 -7.68
N PHE A 25 -15.23 -4.98 -7.12
CA PHE A 25 -14.11 -5.73 -7.67
C PHE A 25 -14.40 -7.23 -7.86
N PHE A 26 -14.91 -7.90 -6.82
CA PHE A 26 -15.22 -9.33 -6.88
C PHE A 26 -16.41 -9.61 -7.80
N THR A 27 -17.46 -8.78 -7.81
CA THR A 27 -18.58 -8.93 -8.75
C THR A 27 -18.09 -8.91 -10.20
N ARG A 28 -17.23 -7.95 -10.55
CA ARG A 28 -16.66 -7.84 -11.90
C ARG A 28 -15.68 -8.96 -12.21
N LEU A 29 -14.81 -9.34 -11.27
CA LEU A 29 -13.88 -10.46 -11.42
C LEU A 29 -14.63 -11.78 -11.69
N ILE A 30 -15.66 -12.07 -10.90
CA ILE A 30 -16.48 -13.28 -11.07
C ILE A 30 -17.19 -13.26 -12.42
N GLY A 31 -17.74 -12.12 -12.81
CA GLY A 31 -18.34 -11.93 -14.13
C GLY A 31 -17.35 -12.21 -15.26
N ALA A 32 -16.16 -11.62 -15.21
CA ALA A 32 -15.12 -11.77 -16.21
C ALA A 32 -14.61 -13.21 -16.40
N LEU A 33 -14.64 -14.01 -15.34
CA LEU A 33 -14.27 -15.43 -15.39
C LEU A 33 -15.38 -16.30 -15.95
N ARG A 34 -16.63 -16.03 -15.56
CA ARG A 34 -17.79 -16.78 -16.05
C ARG A 34 -17.99 -16.63 -17.55
N THR A 35 -17.67 -15.48 -18.14
CA THR A 35 -17.75 -15.27 -19.60
C THR A 35 -16.79 -16.15 -20.41
N VAL A 36 -15.77 -16.72 -19.78
CA VAL A 36 -14.77 -17.61 -20.39
C VAL A 36 -14.84 -19.04 -19.84
N ASN A 37 -16.05 -19.43 -19.39
CA ASN A 37 -16.39 -20.78 -18.93
C ASN A 37 -15.62 -21.25 -17.68
N TRP A 38 -15.28 -20.34 -16.78
CA TRP A 38 -14.79 -20.71 -15.45
C TRP A 38 -15.93 -20.77 -14.44
N SER A 39 -15.94 -21.81 -13.60
CA SER A 39 -16.79 -21.86 -12.40
C SER A 39 -16.11 -21.13 -11.24
N VAL A 40 -16.90 -20.58 -10.31
CA VAL A 40 -16.36 -19.84 -9.16
C VAL A 40 -17.12 -20.22 -7.88
N ASP A 41 -16.37 -20.65 -6.87
CA ASP A 41 -16.85 -20.89 -5.52
C ASP A 41 -16.32 -19.84 -4.53
N LEU A 42 -17.14 -19.51 -3.54
CA LEU A 42 -16.82 -18.55 -2.49
C LEU A 42 -16.70 -19.26 -1.14
N HIS A 43 -15.55 -19.11 -0.51
CA HIS A 43 -15.22 -19.72 0.76
C HIS A 43 -14.88 -18.66 1.82
N GLU A 44 -15.28 -18.94 3.05
CA GLU A 44 -14.73 -18.24 4.20
C GLU A 44 -13.28 -18.71 4.41
N THR A 45 -12.38 -17.76 4.63
CA THR A 45 -10.98 -18.07 4.90
C THR A 45 -10.79 -18.51 6.35
N SER A 46 -9.97 -19.54 6.55
CA SER A 46 -9.53 -20.01 7.86
C SER A 46 -8.24 -20.81 7.71
N PRO A 47 -7.44 -21.01 8.78
CA PRO A 47 -6.25 -21.85 8.71
C PRO A 47 -6.55 -23.26 8.16
N ALA A 48 -7.70 -23.84 8.52
CA ALA A 48 -8.13 -25.14 8.02
C ALA A 48 -8.49 -25.09 6.52
N ALA A 49 -9.29 -24.11 6.10
CA ALA A 49 -9.70 -23.95 4.70
C ALA A 49 -8.50 -23.70 3.78
N ARG A 50 -7.54 -22.89 4.23
CA ARG A 50 -6.29 -22.59 3.49
C ARG A 50 -5.38 -23.80 3.37
N ARG A 51 -5.25 -24.62 4.43
CA ARG A 51 -4.52 -25.89 4.34
C ARG A 51 -5.18 -26.88 3.38
N ALA A 52 -6.51 -26.95 3.38
CA ALA A 52 -7.26 -27.83 2.49
C ALA A 52 -7.20 -27.40 1.02
N ALA A 53 -7.13 -26.10 0.74
CA ALA A 53 -7.10 -25.53 -0.60
C ALA A 53 -6.00 -26.14 -1.51
N ARG A 54 -4.83 -26.43 -0.95
CA ARG A 54 -3.70 -27.06 -1.67
C ARG A 54 -4.02 -28.40 -2.31
N LYS A 55 -5.05 -29.10 -1.80
CA LYS A 55 -5.49 -30.42 -2.28
C LYS A 55 -6.67 -30.32 -3.26
N LYS A 56 -7.27 -29.13 -3.44
CA LYS A 56 -8.38 -28.94 -4.36
C LYS A 56 -7.88 -28.81 -5.81
N PRO A 57 -8.64 -29.29 -6.81
CA PRO A 57 -8.39 -28.95 -8.20
C PRO A 57 -8.64 -27.45 -8.45
N GLY A 58 -8.18 -26.95 -9.59
CA GLY A 58 -8.38 -25.56 -10.01
C GLY A 58 -7.40 -24.56 -9.39
N TYR A 59 -7.86 -23.31 -9.34
CA TYR A 59 -7.11 -22.12 -8.94
C TYR A 59 -7.69 -21.52 -7.67
N ALA A 60 -6.90 -20.72 -6.96
CA ALA A 60 -7.33 -20.05 -5.75
C ALA A 60 -6.99 -18.55 -5.78
N LEU A 61 -7.90 -17.74 -5.25
CA LEU A 61 -7.67 -16.33 -5.01
C LEU A 61 -7.91 -16.01 -3.54
N TYR A 62 -6.90 -15.46 -2.87
CA TYR A 62 -6.97 -15.10 -1.45
C TYR A 62 -7.07 -13.58 -1.30
N HIS A 63 -8.02 -13.10 -0.49
CA HIS A 63 -8.09 -11.67 -0.19
C HIS A 63 -7.13 -11.29 0.95
N MET A 64 -6.12 -10.48 0.65
CA MET A 64 -5.13 -9.97 1.63
C MET A 64 -4.36 -11.05 2.41
N GLU A 65 -4.26 -12.25 1.84
CA GLU A 65 -3.63 -13.40 2.46
C GLU A 65 -2.62 -14.06 1.50
N PRO A 66 -1.50 -14.62 1.98
CA PRO A 66 -0.51 -15.27 1.12
C PRO A 66 -1.08 -16.41 0.27
N PRO A 67 -0.71 -16.51 -1.02
CA PRO A 67 -0.98 -17.70 -1.81
C PRO A 67 -0.40 -18.97 -1.15
N THR A 68 -1.09 -20.10 -1.30
CA THR A 68 -0.72 -21.35 -0.60
C THR A 68 -0.10 -22.42 -1.53
N HIS A 69 -0.12 -22.18 -2.84
CA HIS A 69 0.38 -23.08 -3.89
C HIS A 69 0.59 -22.33 -5.21
N ALA A 70 1.27 -22.94 -6.19
CA ALA A 70 1.63 -22.29 -7.46
C ALA A 70 0.45 -21.75 -8.29
N ARG A 71 -0.73 -22.39 -8.20
CA ARG A 71 -1.97 -21.93 -8.88
C ARG A 71 -2.80 -20.92 -8.08
N ALA A 72 -2.24 -20.40 -6.99
CA ALA A 72 -2.93 -19.45 -6.13
C ALA A 72 -2.36 -18.04 -6.35
N LEU A 73 -3.24 -17.06 -6.33
CA LEU A 73 -2.87 -15.64 -6.28
C LEU A 73 -3.51 -15.00 -5.05
N THR A 74 -3.05 -13.82 -4.71
CA THR A 74 -3.63 -12.95 -3.69
C THR A 74 -4.13 -11.67 -4.34
N CYS A 75 -5.25 -11.14 -3.90
CA CYS A 75 -5.72 -9.83 -4.31
C CYS A 75 -5.70 -8.85 -3.15
N ARG A 76 -5.41 -7.59 -3.47
CA ARG A 76 -5.43 -6.52 -2.49
C ARG A 76 -5.71 -5.18 -3.15
N ARG A 77 -6.51 -4.35 -2.47
CA ARG A 77 -6.74 -2.98 -2.89
C ARG A 77 -5.44 -2.18 -2.83
N SER A 78 -5.15 -1.43 -3.89
CA SER A 78 -4.04 -0.48 -3.96
C SER A 78 -4.49 0.83 -3.30
N TYR A 79 -4.53 0.83 -1.97
CA TYR A 79 -4.73 2.02 -1.13
C TYR A 79 -6.08 2.73 -1.31
N VAL A 80 -6.21 3.53 -2.38
CA VAL A 80 -7.33 4.42 -2.68
C VAL A 80 -8.16 3.92 -3.84
N GLY A 81 -9.41 4.36 -3.92
CA GLY A 81 -10.25 4.12 -5.08
C GLY A 81 -10.57 2.65 -5.36
N ALA A 82 -10.74 2.36 -6.65
CA ALA A 82 -11.05 1.04 -7.17
C ALA A 82 -9.83 0.38 -7.83
N PHE A 83 -8.61 0.73 -7.38
CA PHE A 83 -7.37 0.11 -7.86
C PHE A 83 -7.05 -1.16 -7.07
N TRP A 84 -6.68 -2.23 -7.77
CA TRP A 84 -6.39 -3.53 -7.19
C TRP A 84 -5.16 -4.15 -7.83
N HIS A 85 -4.48 -4.98 -7.05
CA HIS A 85 -3.46 -5.90 -7.53
C HIS A 85 -3.93 -7.33 -7.32
N ILE A 86 -3.53 -8.21 -8.23
CA ILE A 86 -3.63 -9.67 -8.10
C ILE A 86 -2.24 -10.22 -8.37
N GLU A 87 -1.62 -10.85 -7.39
CA GLU A 87 -0.18 -11.19 -7.44
C GLU A 87 0.08 -12.57 -6.82
N ASP A 88 1.24 -13.15 -7.10
CA ASP A 88 1.69 -14.43 -6.55
C ASP A 88 2.34 -14.32 -5.16
N SER A 89 2.52 -13.09 -4.66
CA SER A 89 3.05 -12.79 -3.34
C SER A 89 2.16 -11.81 -2.57
N ALA A 90 2.00 -12.03 -1.26
CA ALA A 90 1.37 -11.05 -0.37
C ALA A 90 2.32 -9.91 0.05
N GLU A 91 3.61 -10.08 -0.20
CA GLU A 91 4.64 -9.10 0.05
C GLU A 91 4.65 -8.08 -1.09
N ARG A 92 4.16 -6.87 -0.81
CA ARG A 92 3.96 -5.86 -1.86
C ARG A 92 5.26 -5.45 -2.55
N TRP A 93 6.37 -5.46 -1.83
CA TRP A 93 7.69 -5.17 -2.40
C TRP A 93 8.19 -6.25 -3.37
N GLU A 94 7.52 -7.41 -3.46
CA GLU A 94 7.82 -8.45 -4.45
C GLU A 94 6.98 -8.30 -5.72
N TRP A 95 5.99 -7.41 -5.73
CA TRP A 95 5.08 -7.23 -6.87
C TRP A 95 5.81 -6.69 -8.10
N PRO A 96 5.31 -6.96 -9.33
CA PRO A 96 5.90 -6.46 -10.56
C PRO A 96 6.13 -4.94 -10.55
N VAL A 97 5.18 -4.15 -10.04
CA VAL A 97 5.31 -2.68 -9.95
C VAL A 97 6.47 -2.24 -9.05
N ALA A 98 6.79 -2.99 -8.00
CA ALA A 98 7.93 -2.71 -7.13
C ALA A 98 9.27 -2.91 -7.84
N LYS A 99 9.31 -3.82 -8.82
CA LYS A 99 10.50 -4.20 -9.58
C LYS A 99 10.62 -3.46 -10.91
N ALA A 100 9.55 -2.80 -11.35
CA ALA A 100 9.50 -2.08 -12.61
C ALA A 100 10.28 -0.77 -12.54
N ASP A 101 10.93 -0.42 -13.65
CA ASP A 101 11.59 0.87 -13.81
C ASP A 101 10.54 1.96 -14.07
N PHE A 102 10.61 3.03 -13.29
CA PHE A 102 9.80 4.23 -13.50
C PHE A 102 10.61 5.28 -14.24
N ASN A 103 10.18 5.57 -15.47
CA ASN A 103 10.66 6.71 -16.25
C ASN A 103 9.50 7.69 -16.47
N ALA A 104 9.69 8.93 -16.03
CA ALA A 104 8.66 9.95 -16.14
C ALA A 104 8.43 10.40 -17.59
N ASP A 105 9.44 10.32 -18.45
CA ASP A 105 9.33 10.79 -19.83
C ASP A 105 8.44 9.87 -20.68
N ASP A 106 8.21 8.64 -20.22
CA ASP A 106 7.30 7.67 -20.84
C ASP A 106 5.82 7.88 -20.43
N ILE A 107 5.52 8.91 -19.65
CA ILE A 107 4.19 9.20 -19.11
C ILE A 107 3.66 10.53 -19.66
N ASP A 108 2.49 10.48 -20.30
CA ASP A 108 1.77 11.65 -20.75
C ASP A 108 1.52 12.62 -19.58
N GLY A 109 2.05 13.83 -19.70
CA GLY A 109 1.98 14.84 -18.65
C GLY A 109 0.57 15.40 -18.43
N THR A 110 -0.25 15.43 -19.47
CA THR A 110 -1.62 15.97 -19.45
C THR A 110 -2.54 14.99 -18.74
N GLU A 111 -2.51 13.71 -19.12
CA GLU A 111 -3.28 12.66 -18.46
C GLU A 111 -2.89 12.53 -16.99
N ALA A 112 -1.58 12.56 -16.71
CA ALA A 112 -1.07 12.50 -15.35
C ALA A 112 -1.52 13.70 -14.50
N ALA A 113 -1.50 14.91 -15.05
CA ALA A 113 -1.96 16.10 -14.35
C ALA A 113 -3.47 16.05 -14.06
N HIS A 114 -4.28 15.60 -15.03
CA HIS A 114 -5.72 15.42 -14.84
C HIS A 114 -6.03 14.36 -13.77
N PHE A 115 -5.35 13.21 -13.83
CA PHE A 115 -5.46 12.15 -12.82
C PHE A 115 -5.10 12.68 -11.43
N PHE A 116 -3.96 13.36 -11.30
CA PHE A 116 -3.49 13.94 -10.05
C PHE A 116 -4.52 14.92 -9.47
N GLY A 117 -5.00 15.88 -10.27
CA GLY A 117 -5.96 16.90 -9.82
C GLY A 117 -7.27 16.29 -9.35
N MET A 118 -7.82 15.33 -10.10
CA MET A 118 -9.05 14.62 -9.74
C MET A 118 -8.90 13.88 -8.40
N TRP A 119 -7.83 13.10 -8.23
CA TRP A 119 -7.61 12.32 -7.01
C TRP A 119 -7.24 13.17 -5.81
N LYS A 120 -6.41 14.21 -5.99
CA LYS A 120 -6.14 15.19 -4.93
C LYS A 120 -7.45 15.80 -4.43
N ASN A 121 -8.31 16.28 -5.32
CA ASN A 121 -9.59 16.88 -4.92
C ASN A 121 -10.54 15.88 -4.27
N ARG A 122 -10.55 14.63 -4.74
CA ARG A 122 -11.37 13.56 -4.15
C ARG A 122 -10.94 13.19 -2.74
N LEU A 123 -9.63 13.13 -2.48
CA LEU A 123 -9.09 12.68 -1.19
C LEU A 123 -8.94 13.82 -0.19
N TYR A 124 -8.59 15.02 -0.69
CA TYR A 124 -8.23 16.19 0.11
C TYR A 124 -8.87 17.45 -0.46
N SER A 125 -10.20 17.43 -0.59
CA SER A 125 -10.98 18.56 -1.09
C SER A 125 -10.69 19.83 -0.27
N GLY A 126 -10.31 20.91 -0.96
CA GLY A 126 -10.01 22.20 -0.31
C GLY A 126 -8.71 22.24 0.49
N ALA A 127 -7.91 21.17 0.52
CA ALA A 127 -6.64 21.17 1.24
C ALA A 127 -5.63 22.12 0.56
N ASN A 128 -5.00 22.94 1.37
CA ASN A 128 -3.89 23.81 0.98
C ASN A 128 -2.61 23.35 1.69
N PRO A 129 -1.82 22.43 1.10
CA PRO A 129 -0.66 21.88 1.77
C PRO A 129 0.42 22.95 2.00
N THR A 130 0.96 23.00 3.21
CA THR A 130 2.05 23.91 3.61
C THR A 130 3.19 23.15 4.26
N ASN A 131 4.38 23.73 4.28
CA ASN A 131 5.56 23.20 4.96
C ASN A 131 6.10 24.20 6.02
N GLU A 132 5.31 25.21 6.39
CA GLU A 132 5.75 26.34 7.23
C GLU A 132 6.34 25.91 8.58
N ASP A 133 5.76 24.89 9.22
CA ASP A 133 6.22 24.39 10.53
C ASP A 133 7.44 23.45 10.45
N ASP A 134 7.96 23.18 9.25
CA ASP A 134 9.02 22.20 8.99
C ASP A 134 8.70 20.78 9.52
N LEU A 135 7.44 20.49 9.89
CA LEU A 135 7.04 19.28 10.63
C LEU A 135 7.40 17.97 9.90
N ALA A 136 8.12 17.08 10.57
CA ALA A 136 8.25 15.68 10.19
C ALA A 136 7.11 14.83 10.78
N LEU A 137 6.27 14.26 9.91
CA LEU A 137 5.18 13.36 10.32
C LEU A 137 5.65 11.91 10.28
N ILE A 138 5.63 11.24 11.43
CA ILE A 138 5.93 9.81 11.54
C ILE A 138 4.63 9.01 11.61
N ALA A 139 4.33 8.24 10.56
CA ALA A 139 3.17 7.35 10.53
C ALA A 139 3.57 5.97 11.09
N LEU A 140 3.24 5.71 12.35
CA LEU A 140 3.55 4.43 13.01
C LEU A 140 2.51 3.35 12.66
N GLN A 141 2.96 2.10 12.73
CA GLN A 141 2.15 0.87 12.64
C GLN A 141 2.31 0.09 13.95
N GLY A 142 1.88 -1.17 14.03
CA GLY A 142 2.14 -2.01 15.20
C GLY A 142 3.61 -2.48 15.30
N LYS A 143 3.95 -3.10 16.44
CA LYS A 143 5.27 -3.71 16.71
C LYS A 143 6.42 -2.69 16.66
N LEU A 144 6.35 -1.68 17.51
CA LEU A 144 7.25 -0.52 17.51
C LEU A 144 8.71 -0.87 17.86
N ARG A 145 8.90 -1.94 18.64
CA ARG A 145 10.21 -2.38 19.11
C ARG A 145 10.83 -3.48 18.24
N ASP A 146 10.02 -4.11 17.39
CA ASP A 146 10.49 -5.20 16.54
C ASP A 146 11.12 -4.68 15.26
N HIS A 147 12.20 -5.33 14.84
CA HIS A 147 12.78 -5.19 13.51
C HIS A 147 12.37 -6.39 12.66
N ARG A 148 11.39 -6.19 11.77
CA ARG A 148 10.93 -7.24 10.84
C ARG A 148 11.82 -7.29 9.60
N SER A 149 11.87 -8.45 8.94
CA SER A 149 12.78 -8.75 7.82
C SER A 149 12.74 -7.78 6.63
N PHE A 150 11.60 -7.11 6.40
CA PHE A 150 11.42 -6.14 5.33
C PHE A 150 11.69 -4.69 5.76
N GLN A 151 12.00 -4.47 7.03
CA GLN A 151 12.35 -3.17 7.59
C GLN A 151 13.87 -3.02 7.61
N ALA A 152 14.37 -1.78 7.55
CA ALA A 152 15.78 -1.48 7.76
C ALA A 152 16.14 -1.43 9.26
N MET A 153 15.16 -1.12 10.10
CA MET A 153 15.28 -1.00 11.56
C MET A 153 13.89 -1.00 12.22
N SER A 154 13.85 -1.08 13.55
CA SER A 154 12.59 -0.98 14.30
C SER A 154 11.95 0.41 14.16
N PRO A 155 10.61 0.55 14.34
CA PRO A 155 9.97 1.86 14.38
C PRO A 155 10.51 2.83 15.43
N ILE A 156 10.96 2.33 16.60
CA ILE A 156 11.62 3.16 17.62
C ILE A 156 12.95 3.72 17.10
N GLN A 157 13.81 2.88 16.52
CA GLN A 157 15.08 3.34 15.93
C GLN A 157 14.84 4.32 14.78
N MET A 158 13.81 4.11 13.96
CA MET A 158 13.41 5.06 12.91
C MET A 158 13.09 6.45 13.48
N ILE A 159 12.39 6.55 14.61
CA ILE A 159 12.13 7.83 15.27
C ILE A 159 13.44 8.50 15.70
N GLU A 160 14.34 7.73 16.30
CA GLU A 160 15.66 8.23 16.73
C GLU A 160 16.48 8.75 15.53
N GLU A 161 16.47 8.05 14.39
CA GLU A 161 17.16 8.47 13.15
C GLU A 161 16.55 9.74 12.54
N VAL A 162 15.22 9.88 12.57
CA VAL A 162 14.53 11.09 12.13
C VAL A 162 14.91 12.26 13.04
N LEU A 163 14.88 12.07 14.36
CA LEU A 163 15.30 13.09 15.31
C LEU A 163 16.76 13.48 15.10
N ALA A 164 17.66 12.53 14.85
CA ALA A 164 19.07 12.86 14.61
C ALA A 164 19.30 13.72 13.35
N ARG A 165 18.44 13.63 12.33
CA ARG A 165 18.64 14.26 11.00
C ARG A 165 17.72 15.43 10.68
N HIS A 166 16.71 15.65 11.49
CA HIS A 166 15.75 16.73 11.30
C HIS A 166 15.75 17.62 12.54
N ALA A 167 15.84 18.95 12.38
CA ALA A 167 15.90 19.88 13.50
C ALA A 167 14.51 20.36 13.96
N GLY A 168 13.52 20.33 13.07
CA GLY A 168 12.16 20.82 13.33
C GLY A 168 11.30 19.89 14.20
N PRO A 169 10.00 20.23 14.35
CA PRO A 169 9.03 19.44 15.07
C PRO A 169 8.86 18.03 14.48
N VAL A 170 8.71 17.03 15.34
CA VAL A 170 8.45 15.65 14.95
C VAL A 170 7.20 15.16 15.66
N VAL A 171 6.22 14.69 14.89
CA VAL A 171 4.98 14.13 15.44
C VAL A 171 4.82 12.70 14.96
N ALA A 172 4.78 11.75 15.89
CA ALA A 172 4.44 10.36 15.59
C ALA A 172 2.96 10.08 15.86
N THR A 173 2.27 9.46 14.90
CA THR A 173 0.86 9.07 15.06
C THR A 173 0.74 7.56 15.16
N LEU A 174 0.13 7.07 16.24
CA LEU A 174 -0.21 5.66 16.45
C LEU A 174 -1.44 5.28 15.62
N HIS A 175 -1.43 4.08 15.04
CA HIS A 175 -2.52 3.61 14.19
C HIS A 175 -3.69 3.11 15.06
N PRO A 176 -4.93 3.58 14.85
CA PRO A 176 -6.06 3.32 15.76
C PRO A 176 -6.54 1.86 15.78
N LYS A 177 -6.11 1.05 14.80
CA LYS A 177 -6.46 -0.39 14.73
C LYS A 177 -5.36 -1.31 15.28
N GLU A 178 -4.28 -0.75 15.80
CA GLU A 178 -3.19 -1.51 16.40
C GLU A 178 -3.34 -1.51 17.92
N THR A 179 -2.83 -2.54 18.56
CA THR A 179 -2.70 -2.61 20.02
C THR A 179 -1.23 -2.48 20.38
N TYR A 180 -0.94 -1.59 21.32
CA TYR A 180 0.41 -1.30 21.78
C TYR A 180 0.60 -1.84 23.19
N THR A 181 1.72 -2.50 23.40
CA THR A 181 2.17 -2.97 24.71
C THR A 181 2.63 -1.81 25.59
N PRO A 182 2.60 -1.96 26.93
CA PRO A 182 3.15 -0.96 27.84
C PRO A 182 4.59 -0.56 27.49
N ASP A 183 5.44 -1.54 27.16
CA ASP A 183 6.85 -1.31 26.83
C ASP A 183 7.06 -0.49 25.55
N GLU A 184 6.13 -0.58 24.60
CA GLU A 184 6.13 0.25 23.38
C GLU A 184 5.75 1.70 23.70
N ILE A 185 4.75 1.90 24.56
CA ILE A 185 4.32 3.24 24.99
C ILE A 185 5.42 3.90 25.84
N THR A 186 5.99 3.19 26.82
CA THR A 186 7.10 3.68 27.63
C THR A 186 8.32 4.05 26.77
N ALA A 187 8.59 3.32 25.69
CA ALA A 187 9.67 3.68 24.77
C ALA A 187 9.41 5.03 24.08
N LEU A 188 8.18 5.33 23.68
CA LEU A 188 7.79 6.62 23.10
C LEU A 188 7.83 7.75 24.12
N GLU A 189 7.34 7.52 25.34
CA GLU A 189 7.38 8.49 26.44
C GLU A 189 8.81 8.88 26.79
N ARG A 190 9.74 7.91 26.80
CA ARG A 190 11.17 8.16 27.00
C ARG A 190 11.75 9.07 25.92
N ILE A 191 11.38 8.88 24.65
CA ILE A 191 11.84 9.77 23.57
C ILE A 191 11.24 11.17 23.75
N ALA A 192 9.95 11.27 24.09
CA ALA A 192 9.27 12.54 24.31
C ALA A 192 9.83 13.34 25.49
N SER A 193 10.28 12.66 26.55
CA SER A 193 10.95 13.34 27.68
C SER A 193 12.35 13.83 27.35
N GLN A 194 13.04 13.18 26.40
CA GLN A 194 14.39 13.56 25.95
C GLN A 194 14.38 14.66 24.89
N PHE A 195 13.39 14.68 24.01
CA PHE A 195 13.31 15.60 22.88
C PHE A 195 12.03 16.43 22.94
N SER A 196 12.14 17.69 23.41
CA SER A 196 10.99 18.61 23.54
C SER A 196 10.24 18.89 22.23
N ARG A 197 10.90 18.69 21.08
CA ARG A 197 10.32 18.82 19.74
C ARG A 197 9.64 17.54 19.22
N PHE A 198 9.71 16.45 19.98
CA PHE A 198 9.03 15.19 19.67
C PHE A 198 7.76 15.06 20.51
N ARG A 199 6.66 14.69 19.85
CA ARG A 199 5.44 14.23 20.52
C ARG A 199 4.82 13.06 19.76
N PHE A 200 4.00 12.28 20.45
CA PHE A 200 3.20 11.25 19.81
C PHE A 200 1.73 11.34 20.22
N GLN A 201 0.84 10.85 19.36
CA GLN A 201 -0.61 10.86 19.59
C GLN A 201 -1.29 9.66 18.94
N LEU A 202 -2.49 9.30 19.41
CA LEU A 202 -3.34 8.33 18.74
C LEU A 202 -4.07 8.97 17.56
N GLY A 203 -3.89 8.45 16.35
CA GLY A 203 -4.52 8.98 15.14
C GLY A 203 -4.13 10.42 14.79
N GLY A 204 -5.00 11.11 14.02
CA GLY A 204 -4.79 12.50 13.58
C GLY A 204 -3.83 12.69 12.42
N SER A 205 -3.33 11.60 11.82
CA SER A 205 -2.46 11.69 10.64
C SER A 205 -3.09 12.44 9.45
N PRO A 206 -4.41 12.27 9.12
CA PRO A 206 -5.02 13.01 8.01
C PRO A 206 -4.99 14.53 8.18
N ASP A 207 -5.07 15.04 9.42
CA ASP A 207 -5.05 16.48 9.70
C ASP A 207 -3.62 17.04 9.64
N LEU A 208 -2.64 16.24 10.07
CA LEU A 208 -1.22 16.61 10.04
C LEU A 208 -0.60 16.50 8.65
N LEU A 209 -1.11 15.62 7.79
CA LEU A 209 -0.50 15.33 6.49
C LEU A 209 -0.41 16.56 5.56
N PRO A 210 -1.44 17.42 5.42
CA PRO A 210 -1.31 18.66 4.65
C PRO A 210 -0.29 19.66 5.23
N LEU A 211 -0.06 19.62 6.53
CA LEU A 211 0.78 20.58 7.28
C LEU A 211 2.25 20.14 7.38
N CYS A 212 2.51 18.83 7.26
CA CYS A 212 3.87 18.30 7.40
C CYS A 212 4.75 18.69 6.20
N ARG A 213 6.05 18.84 6.43
CA ARG A 213 7.05 18.96 5.36
C ARG A 213 7.25 17.64 4.63
N TYR A 214 7.31 16.54 5.38
CA TYR A 214 7.52 15.19 4.82
C TYR A 214 6.98 14.12 5.77
N VAL A 215 6.78 12.93 5.21
CA VAL A 215 6.38 11.74 5.97
C VAL A 215 7.57 10.80 6.14
N ALA A 216 7.83 10.33 7.35
CA ALA A 216 8.70 9.19 7.61
C ALA A 216 7.86 8.00 8.09
N THR A 217 8.06 6.83 7.51
CA THR A 217 7.31 5.64 7.90
C THR A 217 8.08 4.38 7.53
N GLN A 218 7.64 3.24 8.05
CA GLN A 218 8.10 1.95 7.59
C GLN A 218 7.63 1.74 6.13
N ASN A 219 6.34 1.48 5.93
CA ASN A 219 5.70 1.42 4.61
C ASN A 219 4.19 1.75 4.66
N SER A 220 3.81 2.70 5.51
CA SER A 220 2.41 3.11 5.66
C SER A 220 1.83 3.72 4.39
N ALA A 221 0.55 3.44 4.15
CA ALA A 221 -0.29 4.07 3.12
C ALA A 221 -0.23 5.59 3.14
N LEU A 222 -0.07 6.18 4.33
CA LEU A 222 -0.04 7.63 4.51
C LEU A 222 1.07 8.30 3.68
N ALA A 223 2.21 7.63 3.46
CA ALA A 223 3.27 8.15 2.61
C ALA A 223 2.83 8.27 1.14
N LEU A 224 2.15 7.23 0.62
CA LEU A 224 1.60 7.25 -0.74
C LEU A 224 0.48 8.29 -0.87
N GLU A 225 -0.40 8.40 0.13
CA GLU A 225 -1.45 9.44 0.16
C GLU A 225 -0.84 10.85 0.20
N GLY A 226 0.26 11.04 0.94
CA GLY A 226 1.02 12.28 0.99
C GLY A 226 1.52 12.75 -0.37
N PHE A 227 1.78 11.84 -1.31
CA PHE A 227 2.15 12.22 -2.68
C PHE A 227 1.03 13.00 -3.39
N PHE A 228 -0.26 12.74 -3.12
CA PHE A 228 -1.35 13.58 -3.67
C PHE A 228 -1.33 15.02 -3.14
N LEU A 229 -0.61 15.26 -2.03
CA LEU A 229 -0.34 16.58 -1.47
C LEU A 229 1.10 17.06 -1.74
N ARG A 230 1.83 16.34 -2.61
CA ARG A 230 3.24 16.57 -2.93
C ARG A 230 4.18 16.55 -1.71
N LYS A 231 3.80 15.82 -0.66
CA LYS A 231 4.66 15.59 0.50
C LYS A 231 5.68 14.49 0.18
N PRO A 232 6.99 14.78 0.20
CA PRO A 232 8.00 13.74 0.04
C PRO A 232 7.94 12.75 1.21
N ALA A 233 8.50 11.56 0.99
CA ALA A 233 8.49 10.50 2.00
C ALA A 233 9.85 9.84 2.14
N ILE A 234 10.15 9.37 3.36
CA ILE A 234 11.22 8.43 3.66
C ILE A 234 10.61 7.12 4.14
N LEU A 235 10.98 6.03 3.46
CA LEU A 235 10.57 4.67 3.77
C LEU A 235 11.70 3.92 4.46
N PHE A 236 11.41 3.44 5.66
CA PHE A 236 12.30 2.60 6.46
C PHE A 236 12.02 1.11 6.26
N ALA A 237 11.08 0.75 5.38
CA ALA A 237 10.80 -0.61 4.99
C ALA A 237 10.60 -0.73 3.48
N LYS A 238 10.76 -1.96 2.97
CA LYS A 238 10.49 -2.26 1.57
C LYS A 238 9.02 -1.99 1.24
N SER A 239 8.78 -1.44 0.06
CA SER A 239 7.45 -1.13 -0.44
C SER A 239 7.46 -1.05 -1.96
N GLU A 240 6.32 -1.34 -2.56
CA GLU A 240 6.02 -1.21 -3.98
C GLU A 240 5.98 0.22 -4.50
N PHE A 241 5.81 1.22 -3.63
CA PHE A 241 5.69 2.61 -4.04
C PHE A 241 6.97 3.44 -3.79
N HIS A 242 8.11 2.78 -3.64
CA HIS A 242 9.37 3.38 -3.19
C HIS A 242 10.08 4.28 -4.21
N HIS A 243 9.70 4.27 -5.50
CA HIS A 243 10.48 4.86 -6.60
C HIS A 243 10.79 6.34 -6.40
N ILE A 244 9.79 7.12 -5.98
CA ILE A 244 9.92 8.57 -5.74
C ILE A 244 10.17 8.94 -4.27
N ALA A 245 10.26 7.95 -3.38
CA ALA A 245 10.59 8.16 -1.98
C ALA A 245 12.11 8.02 -1.74
N GLY A 246 12.61 8.62 -0.66
CA GLY A 246 13.83 8.14 -0.03
C GLY A 246 13.57 6.76 0.56
N SER A 247 14.37 5.75 0.23
CA SER A 247 14.13 4.38 0.74
C SER A 247 15.39 3.87 1.42
N VAL A 248 15.36 3.74 2.73
CA VAL A 248 16.52 3.28 3.52
C VAL A 248 16.94 1.86 3.10
N PRO A 249 16.03 0.89 2.87
CA PRO A 249 16.43 -0.43 2.36
C PRO A 249 17.10 -0.42 0.98
N ARG A 250 16.83 0.57 0.12
CA ARG A 250 17.39 0.68 -1.24
C ARG A 250 18.64 1.55 -1.27
N ASP A 251 18.58 2.71 -0.64
CA ASP A 251 19.55 3.80 -0.78
C ASP A 251 20.53 3.86 0.41
N GLY A 252 20.18 3.29 1.56
CA GLY A 252 20.81 3.60 2.85
C GLY A 252 20.30 4.90 3.47
N LEU A 253 20.64 5.15 4.75
CA LEU A 253 20.10 6.28 5.53
C LEU A 253 20.38 7.64 4.88
N ASP A 254 21.65 7.97 4.66
CA ASP A 254 22.02 9.32 4.24
C ASP A 254 21.50 9.66 2.84
N ALA A 255 21.54 8.69 1.91
CA ALA A 255 21.01 8.88 0.57
C ALA A 255 19.47 8.99 0.56
N ALA A 256 18.77 8.22 1.41
CA ALA A 256 17.32 8.33 1.54
C ALA A 256 16.90 9.72 2.04
N PHE A 257 17.59 10.29 3.04
CA PHE A 257 17.29 11.64 3.52
C PHE A 257 17.64 12.73 2.50
N ARG A 258 18.73 12.57 1.72
CA ARG A 258 19.06 13.52 0.64
C ARG A 258 17.95 13.63 -0.42
N ARG A 259 17.12 12.60 -0.61
CA ARG A 259 15.98 12.67 -1.54
C ARG A 259 14.91 13.69 -1.13
N LEU A 260 14.84 14.09 0.14
CA LEU A 260 13.91 15.15 0.57
C LEU A 260 14.20 16.50 -0.10
N ASN A 261 15.42 16.70 -0.61
CA ASN A 261 15.83 17.93 -1.30
C ASN A 261 15.56 17.87 -2.81
N GLN A 262 14.94 16.80 -3.30
CA GLN A 262 14.60 16.61 -4.71
C GLN A 262 13.12 16.89 -4.96
N THR A 263 12.77 17.25 -6.19
CA THR A 263 11.38 17.41 -6.62
C THR A 263 11.00 16.25 -7.56
N PRO A 264 10.33 15.20 -7.05
CA PRO A 264 9.94 14.08 -7.90
C PRO A 264 8.80 14.44 -8.87
N PRO A 265 8.66 13.74 -10.01
CA PRO A 265 7.58 13.92 -10.97
C PRO A 265 6.27 13.26 -10.48
N VAL A 266 5.76 13.73 -9.34
CA VAL A 266 4.67 13.13 -8.56
C VAL A 266 3.44 12.75 -9.39
N ALA A 267 2.93 13.66 -10.22
CA ALA A 267 1.70 13.41 -10.98
C ALA A 267 1.87 12.23 -11.95
N ARG A 268 3.00 12.19 -12.68
CA ARG A 268 3.35 11.11 -13.60
C ARG A 268 3.56 9.80 -12.87
N TYR A 269 4.23 9.86 -11.72
CA TYR A 269 4.43 8.68 -10.89
C TYR A 269 3.11 8.08 -10.41
N LEU A 270 2.20 8.88 -9.86
CA LEU A 270 0.92 8.38 -9.36
C LEU A 270 0.04 7.84 -10.50
N TYR A 271 0.07 8.47 -11.67
CA TYR A 271 -0.58 7.94 -12.87
C TYR A 271 0.02 6.58 -13.28
N TRP A 272 1.34 6.49 -13.37
CA TRP A 272 2.03 5.23 -13.67
C TRP A 272 1.69 4.15 -12.65
N PHE A 273 1.81 4.44 -11.35
CA PHE A 273 1.58 3.49 -10.27
C PHE A 273 0.15 2.95 -10.26
N PHE A 274 -0.86 3.84 -10.37
CA PHE A 274 -2.26 3.44 -10.28
C PHE A 274 -2.91 3.09 -11.62
N GLN A 275 -2.77 3.95 -12.62
CA GLN A 275 -3.51 3.80 -13.89
C GLN A 275 -2.82 2.85 -14.87
N ARG A 276 -1.49 2.74 -14.84
CA ARG A 276 -0.74 1.80 -15.70
C ARG A 276 -0.41 0.46 -15.06
N ASN A 277 -0.21 0.42 -13.74
CA ASN A 277 0.29 -0.78 -13.05
C ASN A 277 -0.73 -1.45 -12.11
N ALA A 278 -1.92 -0.88 -11.90
CA ALA A 278 -2.97 -1.52 -11.11
C ALA A 278 -4.24 -1.75 -11.95
N LEU A 279 -5.02 -2.77 -11.57
CA LEU A 279 -6.31 -3.05 -12.18
C LEU A 279 -7.36 -2.08 -11.63
N ASN A 280 -7.96 -1.27 -12.50
CA ASN A 280 -8.97 -0.28 -12.10
C ASN A 280 -10.40 -0.82 -12.26
N ALA A 281 -10.97 -1.37 -11.20
CA ALA A 281 -12.35 -1.88 -11.18
C ALA A 281 -13.43 -0.80 -11.30
N GLY A 282 -13.05 0.48 -11.44
CA GLY A 282 -13.97 1.57 -11.79
C GLY A 282 -14.07 1.88 -13.29
N ARG A 283 -13.24 1.23 -14.13
CA ARG A 283 -13.13 1.53 -15.56
C ARG A 283 -13.75 0.45 -16.45
N PRO A 284 -14.28 0.78 -17.64
CA PRO A 284 -14.91 -0.20 -18.53
C PRO A 284 -13.93 -1.29 -19.03
N GLU A 285 -12.65 -0.98 -19.16
CA GLU A 285 -11.61 -1.91 -19.64
C GLU A 285 -11.13 -2.94 -18.59
N PHE A 286 -11.64 -2.89 -17.36
CA PHE A 286 -11.19 -3.74 -16.26
C PHE A 286 -11.22 -5.24 -16.57
N GLU A 287 -12.31 -5.77 -17.13
CA GLU A 287 -12.43 -7.22 -17.36
C GLU A 287 -11.42 -7.71 -18.41
N GLU A 288 -11.11 -6.90 -19.41
CA GLU A 288 -10.09 -7.22 -20.41
C GLU A 288 -8.70 -7.23 -19.78
N GLN A 289 -8.35 -6.18 -19.04
CA GLN A 289 -7.07 -6.06 -18.34
C GLN A 289 -6.89 -7.17 -17.31
N LEU A 290 -7.95 -7.51 -16.56
CA LEU A 290 -7.96 -8.60 -15.59
C LEU A 290 -7.60 -9.93 -16.25
N ARG A 291 -8.25 -10.27 -17.38
CA ARG A 291 -7.95 -11.53 -18.08
C ARG A 291 -6.53 -11.57 -18.61
N ALA A 292 -6.05 -10.48 -19.20
CA ALA A 292 -4.67 -10.36 -19.65
C ALA A 292 -3.67 -10.52 -18.50
N HIS A 293 -3.96 -9.91 -17.34
CA HIS A 293 -3.14 -10.02 -16.14
C HIS A 293 -3.08 -11.45 -15.59
N LEU A 294 -4.22 -12.15 -15.53
CA LEU A 294 -4.27 -13.55 -15.09
C LEU A 294 -3.50 -14.49 -16.05
N LYS A 295 -3.48 -14.22 -17.35
CA LYS A 295 -2.66 -14.97 -18.32
C LYS A 295 -1.17 -14.87 -18.02
N ASN A 296 -0.69 -13.73 -17.52
CA ASN A 296 0.71 -13.55 -17.14
C ASN A 296 1.13 -14.44 -15.95
N PHE A 297 0.17 -15.00 -15.21
CA PHE A 297 0.39 -15.99 -14.16
C PHE A 297 0.07 -17.43 -14.60
N ASP A 298 0.06 -17.70 -15.90
CA ASP A 298 -0.24 -19.00 -16.48
C ASP A 298 -1.66 -19.54 -16.17
N TRP A 299 -2.63 -18.65 -15.87
CA TRP A 299 -4.02 -19.07 -15.76
C TRP A 299 -4.61 -19.30 -17.17
N PRO A 300 -5.26 -20.45 -17.44
CA PRO A 300 -5.72 -20.86 -18.76
C PRO A 300 -7.06 -20.20 -19.11
N ILE A 301 -7.00 -18.89 -19.33
CA ILE A 301 -8.13 -17.98 -19.54
C ILE A 301 -8.19 -17.39 -20.96
#